data_AF-A0A0D2LIE9-F1
#
_entry.id   AF-A0A0D2LIE9-F1
#
_cell.length_a   1.000
_cell.length_b   1.000
_cell.length_c   1.000
_cell.angle_alpha   90.00
_cell.angle_beta   90.00
_cell.angle_gamma   90.00
#
_symmetry.space_group_name_H-M   'P 1'
#
loop_
_entity.id
_entity.type
_entity.pdbx_description
1 polymer ?
#
loop_
_entity_poly.entity_id
_entity_poly.type
_entity_poly.pdbx_seq_one_letter_code
_entity_poly.pdbx_strand_id
1 'polypeptide(L)'
;MKASERLPSRRITVTFDCERDGTSHTVQAPIGKSLLEIAHDNEIELEGACEGSLACSTCHVIVEDEEHYKLLPEATEDELDMLDLAFGLTDT
;
A
#
# COMPACT_ATOMS: atom_id res chain seq x y z
N MET A 1 8.96 -23.20 -17.90
CA MET A 1 8.60 -22.21 -18.96
C MET A 1 7.08 -22.18 -19.08
N LYS A 2 6.39 -21.30 -18.35
CA LYS A 2 5.01 -20.96 -18.67
C LYS A 2 4.95 -19.45 -18.84
N ALA A 3 4.61 -19.05 -20.06
CA ALA A 3 4.23 -17.69 -20.39
C ALA A 3 3.00 -17.32 -19.56
N SER A 4 3.03 -16.19 -18.87
CA SER A 4 1.83 -15.54 -18.37
C SER A 4 1.85 -14.10 -18.88
N GLU A 5 0.98 -13.93 -19.87
CA GLU A 5 0.45 -12.74 -20.54
C GLU A 5 1.05 -11.37 -20.24
N ARG A 6 1.70 -10.82 -21.28
CA ARG A 6 1.88 -9.38 -21.49
C ARG A 6 0.50 -8.75 -21.77
N LEU A 7 -0.23 -8.36 -20.73
CA LEU A 7 -1.22 -7.30 -20.86
C LEU A 7 -0.49 -5.95 -20.99
N PRO A 8 -0.97 -5.00 -21.81
CA PRO A 8 -0.39 -3.66 -21.84
C PRO A 8 -0.56 -3.09 -20.44
N SER A 9 0.52 -3.04 -19.65
CA SER A 9 0.45 -2.69 -18.23
C SER A 9 -0.01 -1.24 -18.12
N ARG A 10 -1.32 -1.03 -17.98
CA ARG A 10 -1.86 0.27 -17.64
C ARG A 10 -1.22 0.63 -16.30
N ARG A 11 -0.46 1.71 -16.32
CA ARG A 11 0.27 2.20 -15.16
C ARG A 11 -0.50 3.33 -14.53
N ILE A 12 -0.42 3.41 -13.21
CA ILE A 12 -0.91 4.52 -12.42
C ILE A 12 0.28 5.19 -11.75
N THR A 13 0.12 6.47 -11.45
CA THR A 13 1.08 7.22 -10.64
C THR A 13 0.67 7.08 -9.19
N VAL A 14 1.60 6.68 -8.34
CA VAL A 14 1.40 6.61 -6.88
C VAL A 14 2.46 7.49 -6.24
N THR A 15 2.04 8.33 -5.29
CA THR A 15 2.95 9.12 -4.46
C THR A 15 2.91 8.56 -3.06
N PHE A 16 4.07 8.30 -2.48
CA PHE A 16 4.24 7.88 -1.10
C PHE A 16 4.86 9.04 -0.32
N ASP A 17 4.14 9.54 0.68
CA ASP A 17 4.62 10.59 1.57
C ASP A 17 5.12 9.96 2.88
N CYS A 18 6.39 10.21 3.19
CA CYS A 18 7.06 9.66 4.36
C CYS A 18 7.06 10.71 5.49
N GLU A 19 6.14 10.58 6.45
CA GLU A 19 6.07 11.53 7.58
C GLU A 19 7.35 11.56 8.43
N ARG A 20 8.07 10.43 8.49
CA ARG A 20 9.28 10.28 9.32
C ARG A 20 10.42 11.20 8.88
N ASP A 21 10.56 11.45 7.57
CA ASP A 21 11.63 12.27 6.99
C ASP A 21 11.13 13.46 6.15
N GLY A 22 9.83 13.57 5.93
CA GLY A 22 9.19 14.62 5.13
C GLY A 22 9.44 14.50 3.63
N THR A 23 9.86 13.33 3.14
CA THR A 23 10.12 13.09 1.71
C THR A 23 8.89 12.52 1.01
N SER A 24 8.79 12.79 -0.30
CA SER A 24 7.73 12.25 -1.15
C SER A 24 8.34 11.49 -2.32
N HIS A 25 7.88 10.27 -2.54
CA HIS A 25 8.35 9.39 -3.62
C HIS A 25 7.23 9.14 -4.62
N THR A 26 7.34 9.69 -5.81
CA THR A 26 6.39 9.46 -6.90
C THR A 26 6.89 8.38 -7.85
N VAL A 27 6.12 7.32 -8.03
CA VAL A 27 6.49 6.16 -8.85
C VAL A 27 5.38 5.80 -9.84
N GLN A 28 5.76 5.14 -10.93
CA GLN A 28 4.81 4.55 -11.87
C GLN A 28 4.66 3.06 -11.63
N ALA A 29 3.48 2.65 -11.17
CA ALA A 29 3.18 1.28 -10.81
C ALA A 29 2.22 0.62 -11.81
N PRO A 30 2.41 -0.66 -12.17
CA PRO A 30 1.41 -1.41 -12.93
C PRO A 30 0.16 -1.67 -12.07
N ILE A 31 -1.03 -1.59 -12.68
CA ILE A 31 -2.27 -2.04 -12.04
C ILE A 31 -2.17 -3.53 -11.70
N GLY A 32 -2.66 -3.91 -10.52
CA GLY A 32 -2.70 -5.29 -10.03
C GLY A 32 -1.61 -5.64 -9.01
N LYS A 33 -0.76 -4.67 -8.62
CA LYS A 33 0.14 -4.79 -7.47
C LYS A 33 -0.44 -4.11 -6.24
N SER A 34 -0.11 -4.63 -5.08
CA SER A 34 -0.36 -4.00 -3.79
C SER A 34 0.56 -2.79 -3.56
N LEU A 35 0.16 -1.86 -2.69
CA LEU A 35 1.00 -0.72 -2.30
C LEU A 35 2.31 -1.17 -1.65
N LEU A 36 2.30 -2.28 -0.91
CA LEU A 36 3.49 -2.87 -0.31
C LEU A 36 4.50 -3.32 -1.37
N GLU A 37 4.05 -4.10 -2.37
CA GLU A 37 4.91 -4.53 -3.48
C GLU A 37 5.46 -3.34 -4.26
N ILE A 38 4.64 -2.31 -4.48
CA ILE A 38 5.07 -1.10 -5.19
C ILE A 38 6.15 -0.36 -4.39
N ALA A 39 5.99 -0.22 -3.08
CA ALA A 39 6.97 0.43 -2.22
C ALA A 39 8.30 -0.33 -2.25
N HIS A 40 8.27 -1.64 -2.03
CA HIS A 40 9.47 -2.49 -2.02
C HIS A 40 10.19 -2.52 -3.36
N ASP A 41 9.46 -2.64 -4.48
CA ASP A 41 10.02 -2.63 -5.83
C ASP A 41 10.76 -1.32 -6.17
N ASN A 42 10.40 -0.22 -5.50
CA ASN A 42 10.96 1.11 -5.73
C ASN A 42 11.84 1.60 -4.57
N GLU A 43 12.25 0.69 -3.68
CA GLU A 43 13.12 0.99 -2.53
C GLU A 43 12.56 2.06 -1.58
N ILE A 44 11.23 2.19 -1.51
CA ILE A 44 10.52 3.07 -0.57
C ILE A 44 10.41 2.35 0.77
N GLU A 45 10.74 3.05 1.86
CA GLU A 45 10.77 2.47 3.20
C GLU A 45 9.37 2.26 3.78
N LEU A 46 8.76 1.13 3.42
CA LEU A 46 7.54 0.59 4.02
C LEU A 46 7.85 -0.80 4.59
N GLU A 47 7.69 -1.00 5.89
CA GLU A 47 8.26 -2.16 6.59
C GLU A 47 7.62 -3.49 6.13
N GLY A 48 6.32 -3.68 6.32
CA GLY A 48 5.59 -4.87 5.85
C GLY A 48 6.20 -6.21 6.28
N ALA A 49 6.41 -6.40 7.59
CA ALA A 49 7.17 -7.51 8.19
C ALA A 49 6.60 -8.91 7.88
N CYS A 50 5.29 -9.02 7.64
CA CYS A 50 4.63 -10.29 7.27
C CYS A 50 4.52 -10.52 5.76
N GLU A 51 5.11 -9.64 4.94
CA GLU A 51 5.07 -9.72 3.47
C GLU A 51 3.63 -9.73 2.90
N GLY A 52 2.70 -9.04 3.55
CA GLY A 52 1.29 -8.97 3.13
C GLY A 52 0.45 -10.19 3.51
N SER A 53 0.93 -11.05 4.42
CA SER A 53 0.21 -12.24 4.91
C SER A 53 -0.86 -11.95 5.98
N LEU A 54 -1.22 -10.67 6.19
CA LEU A 54 -2.20 -10.23 7.21
C LEU A 54 -1.86 -10.69 8.65
N ALA A 55 -0.56 -10.68 8.99
CA ALA A 55 -0.07 -11.10 10.31
C ALA A 55 0.69 -10.00 11.06
N CYS A 56 0.67 -8.77 10.55
CA CYS A 56 1.22 -7.58 11.19
C CYS A 56 0.50 -6.33 10.69
N SER A 57 0.77 -5.18 11.31
CA SER A 57 0.26 -3.86 10.91
C SER A 57 1.34 -2.91 10.38
N THR A 58 2.55 -3.40 10.12
CA THR A 58 3.70 -2.54 9.74
C THR A 58 3.70 -2.10 8.27
N CYS A 59 2.70 -2.50 7.49
CA CYS A 59 2.42 -1.97 6.15
C CYS A 59 1.31 -0.90 6.15
N HIS A 60 0.86 -0.45 7.33
CA HIS A 60 -0.15 0.59 7.46
C HIS A 60 0.27 1.86 6.71
N VAL A 61 -0.68 2.44 5.97
CA VAL A 61 -0.53 3.68 5.21
C VAL A 61 -1.77 4.54 5.40
N ILE A 62 -1.62 5.86 5.26
CA ILE A 62 -2.72 6.82 5.29
C ILE A 62 -3.01 7.24 3.85
N VAL A 63 -4.29 7.22 3.46
CA VAL A 63 -4.74 7.72 2.16
C VAL A 63 -5.23 9.15 2.37
N GLU A 64 -4.45 10.14 1.92
CA GLU A 64 -4.73 11.56 2.17
C GLU A 64 -6.03 12.07 1.50
N ASP A 65 -6.34 11.55 0.31
CA ASP A 65 -7.53 11.97 -0.44
C ASP A 65 -8.73 11.07 -0.13
N GLU A 66 -9.72 11.64 0.54
CA GLU A 66 -10.97 10.99 0.91
C GLU A 66 -11.70 10.38 -0.30
N GLU A 67 -11.63 11.01 -1.47
CA GLU A 67 -12.27 10.50 -2.68
C GLU A 67 -11.55 9.25 -3.21
N HIS A 68 -10.24 9.14 -3.01
CA HIS A 68 -9.51 7.91 -3.33
C HIS A 68 -9.75 6.82 -2.30
N TYR A 69 -9.83 7.18 -1.01
CA TYR A 69 -10.14 6.24 0.06
C TYR A 69 -11.52 5.58 -0.14
N LYS A 70 -12.55 6.37 -0.51
CA LYS A 70 -13.91 5.86 -0.81
C LYS A 70 -13.98 4.88 -1.98
N LEU A 71 -12.95 4.81 -2.84
CA LEU A 71 -12.90 3.83 -3.94
C LEU A 71 -12.40 2.46 -3.47
N LEU A 72 -11.79 2.38 -2.29
CA LEU A 72 -11.32 1.14 -1.72
C LEU A 72 -12.51 0.31 -1.18
N PRO A 73 -12.43 -1.03 -1.25
CA PRO A 73 -13.36 -1.86 -0.50
C PRO A 73 -13.21 -1.59 0.99
N GLU A 74 -14.29 -1.79 1.76
CA GLU A 74 -14.21 -1.77 3.21
C GLU A 74 -13.19 -2.82 3.70
N ALA A 75 -12.41 -2.43 4.71
CA ALA A 75 -11.47 -3.34 5.36
C ALA A 75 -12.20 -4.55 5.93
N THR A 76 -11.57 -5.72 5.83
CA THR A 76 -12.14 -6.96 6.41
C THR A 76 -12.03 -6.96 7.93
N GLU A 77 -12.83 -7.77 8.64
CA GLU A 77 -12.73 -7.90 10.10
C GLU A 77 -11.30 -8.29 10.54
N ASP A 78 -10.68 -9.26 9.86
CA ASP A 78 -9.30 -9.68 10.13
C ASP A 78 -8.28 -8.54 9.91
N GLU A 79 -8.54 -7.65 8.96
CA GLU A 79 -7.69 -6.49 8.69
C GLU A 79 -7.87 -5.41 9.76
N LEU A 80 -9.11 -5.14 10.17
CA LEU A 80 -9.44 -4.23 11.26
C LEU A 80 -8.79 -4.68 12.58
N ASP A 81 -8.84 -5.98 12.89
CA ASP A 81 -8.21 -6.56 14.08
C ASP A 81 -6.68 -6.30 14.10
N MET A 82 -6.03 -6.30 12.94
CA MET A 82 -4.61 -5.95 12.82
C MET A 82 -4.38 -4.44 12.85
N LEU A 83 -5.26 -3.65 12.24
CA LEU A 83 -5.19 -2.18 12.23
C LEU A 83 -5.31 -1.60 13.64
N ASP A 84 -6.09 -2.21 14.53
CA ASP A 84 -6.18 -1.83 15.94
C ASP A 84 -4.82 -1.85 16.67
N LEU A 85 -3.86 -2.63 16.15
CA LEU A 85 -2.50 -2.71 16.68
C LEU A 85 -1.53 -1.72 16.00
N ALA A 86 -1.99 -0.95 15.01
CA ALA A 86 -1.15 -0.01 14.26
C ALA A 86 -0.80 1.22 15.10
N PHE A 87 0.46 1.64 15.03
CA PHE A 87 0.90 2.88 15.66
C PHE A 87 0.39 4.10 14.86
N GLY A 88 -0.25 5.05 15.55
CA GLY A 88 -0.74 6.29 14.92
C GLY A 88 -2.00 6.10 14.08
N LEU A 89 -2.83 5.09 14.39
CA LEU A 89 -4.13 4.90 13.74
C LEU A 89 -4.99 6.17 13.89
N THR A 90 -5.49 6.67 12.77
CA THR A 90 -6.43 7.79 12.71
C THR A 90 -7.74 7.30 12.13
N ASP A 91 -8.86 7.71 12.74
CA ASP A 91 -10.16 7.63 12.08
C ASP A 91 -10.08 8.51 10.82
N THR A 92 -10.37 7.93 9.66
CA THR A 92 -10.38 8.65 8.36
C THR A 92 -11.42 9.75 8.35
#